data_AF-A0A966ZA93-F1
#
_entry.id   AF-A0A966ZA93-F1
#
_cell.length_a   1.000
_cell.length_b   1.000
_cell.length_c   1.000
_cell.angle_alpha   90.00
_cell.angle_beta   90.00
_cell.angle_gamma   90.00
#
_symmetry.space_group_name_H-M   'P 1'
#
loop_
_entity.id
_entity.type
_entity.pdbx_description
1 polymer ?
#
loop_
_entity_poly.entity_id
_entity_poly.type
_entity_poly.pdbx_seq_one_letter_code
_entity_poly.pdbx_strand_id
1 'polypeptide(L)'
;MARTSELTNFDAVVAEYWPRIYRFALVSLREKGAAESLAQDCFLRAWKYRDQFRGDAAVSTWLMQIALNLIRDRIRNRRLQFWRRREELAAVWNASASLPERQRTVFLLRFVEDMDLLEIAAAMGLSEGTVKVHLFRALNPVREKVAK
;
A
#
# COMPACT_ATOMS: atom_id res chain seq x y z
N MET A 1 -13.28 -28.64 -14.72
CA MET A 1 -13.37 -29.11 -13.31
C MET A 1 -12.20 -28.51 -12.54
N ALA A 2 -12.48 -27.88 -11.41
CA ALA A 2 -11.78 -26.68 -10.93
C ALA A 2 -10.42 -26.92 -10.26
N ARG A 3 -9.41 -26.14 -10.67
CA ARG A 3 -8.08 -25.97 -10.04
C ARG A 3 -8.12 -25.16 -8.73
N THR A 4 -9.27 -25.11 -8.06
CA THR A 4 -9.51 -24.33 -6.83
C THR A 4 -9.15 -25.13 -5.56
N SER A 5 -8.76 -26.40 -5.69
CA SER A 5 -8.50 -27.28 -4.55
C SER A 5 -7.31 -26.85 -3.69
N GLU A 6 -6.27 -26.26 -4.29
CA GLU A 6 -4.99 -25.95 -3.62
C GLU A 6 -5.12 -24.94 -2.46
N LEU A 7 -6.16 -24.10 -2.46
CA LEU A 7 -6.39 -23.09 -1.42
C LEU A 7 -7.59 -23.42 -0.51
N THR A 8 -8.14 -24.64 -0.63
CA THR A 8 -9.33 -25.06 0.16
C THR A 8 -8.99 -25.16 1.64
N ASN A 9 -7.86 -25.78 1.98
CA ASN A 9 -7.34 -25.81 3.34
C ASN A 9 -6.33 -24.67 3.52
N PHE A 10 -6.85 -23.48 3.80
CA PHE A 10 -6.00 -22.30 3.90
C PHE A 10 -5.10 -22.30 5.13
N ASP A 11 -5.48 -22.99 6.22
CA ASP A 11 -4.61 -23.13 7.40
C ASP A 11 -3.32 -23.88 7.06
N ALA A 12 -3.41 -24.93 6.23
CA ALA A 12 -2.24 -25.64 5.71
C ALA A 12 -1.37 -24.73 4.83
N VAL A 13 -1.98 -23.91 3.98
CA VAL A 13 -1.27 -22.91 3.16
C VAL A 13 -0.53 -21.90 4.04
N VAL A 14 -1.17 -21.39 5.10
CA VAL A 14 -0.53 -20.47 6.05
C VAL A 14 0.66 -21.16 6.71
N ALA A 15 0.46 -22.35 7.28
CA ALA A 15 1.52 -23.10 7.96
C ALA A 15 2.73 -23.37 7.05
N GLU A 16 2.47 -23.75 5.79
CA GLU A 16 3.52 -24.06 4.80
C GLU A 16 4.30 -22.80 4.37
N TYR A 17 3.60 -21.71 4.04
CA TYR A 17 4.22 -20.56 3.39
C TYR A 17 4.61 -19.44 4.34
N TRP A 18 4.09 -19.41 5.57
CA TRP A 18 4.39 -18.36 6.55
C TRP A 18 5.87 -18.12 6.76
N PRO A 19 6.72 -19.13 7.02
CA PRO A 19 8.15 -18.90 7.24
C PRO A 19 8.84 -18.25 6.04
N ARG A 20 8.38 -18.52 4.81
CA ARG A 20 8.95 -17.94 3.59
C ARG A 20 8.53 -16.48 3.43
N ILE A 21 7.25 -16.18 3.61
CA ILE A 21 6.72 -14.81 3.50
C ILE A 21 7.27 -13.93 4.63
N TYR A 22 7.32 -14.43 5.86
CA TYR A 22 7.91 -13.71 7.00
C TYR A 22 9.39 -13.42 6.77
N ARG A 23 10.20 -14.40 6.34
CA ARG A 23 11.63 -14.18 6.03
C ARG A 23 11.82 -13.13 4.93
N PHE A 24 11.02 -13.20 3.88
CA PHE A 24 11.06 -12.23 2.80
C PHE A 24 10.72 -10.81 3.29
N ALA A 25 9.67 -10.67 4.09
CA ALA A 25 9.28 -9.40 4.71
C ALA A 25 10.37 -8.87 5.66
N LEU A 26 10.98 -9.75 6.46
CA LEU A 26 12.03 -9.39 7.41
C LEU A 26 13.29 -8.87 6.71
N VAL A 27 13.76 -9.54 5.66
CA VAL A 27 14.90 -9.07 4.86
C VAL A 27 14.60 -7.73 4.19
N SER A 28 13.37 -7.54 3.73
CA SER A 28 12.96 -6.33 3.01
C SER A 28 12.73 -5.12 3.91
N LEU A 29 12.15 -5.32 5.11
CA LEU A 29 11.74 -4.23 6.01
C LEU A 29 12.71 -3.99 7.17
N ARG A 30 13.54 -4.99 7.54
CA ARG A 30 14.50 -4.96 8.65
C ARG A 30 13.89 -4.58 10.01
N GLU A 31 12.60 -4.83 10.19
CA GLU A 31 11.84 -4.53 11.41
C GLU A 31 10.89 -5.70 11.69
N LYS A 32 11.07 -6.38 12.84
CA LYS A 32 10.36 -7.63 13.15
C LYS A 32 8.83 -7.47 13.18
N GLY A 33 8.33 -6.47 13.91
CA GLY A 33 6.89 -6.21 13.99
C GLY A 33 6.29 -5.86 12.64
N ALA A 34 6.99 -5.04 11.84
CA ALA A 34 6.57 -4.71 10.49
C ALA A 34 6.52 -5.93 9.56
N ALA A 35 7.49 -6.84 9.67
CA ALA A 35 7.55 -8.07 8.89
C ALA A 35 6.41 -9.03 9.26
N GLU A 36 6.09 -9.13 10.55
CA GLU A 36 4.99 -9.94 11.05
C GLU A 36 3.64 -9.42 10.55
N SER A 37 3.37 -8.12 10.72
CA SER A 37 2.14 -7.51 10.19
C SER A 37 2.01 -7.69 8.69
N LEU A 38 3.11 -7.53 7.92
CA LEU A 38 3.06 -7.72 6.47
C LEU A 38 2.75 -9.16 6.08
N ALA A 39 3.31 -10.15 6.81
CA ALA A 39 2.97 -11.54 6.59
C ALA A 39 1.49 -11.80 6.87
N GLN A 40 0.96 -11.28 7.98
CA GLN A 40 -0.47 -11.36 8.31
C GLN A 40 -1.34 -10.75 7.19
N ASP A 41 -1.05 -9.51 6.78
CA ASP A 41 -1.78 -8.82 5.71
C ASP A 41 -1.73 -9.59 4.38
N CYS A 42 -0.58 -10.20 4.07
CA CYS A 42 -0.41 -11.03 2.89
C CYS A 42 -1.37 -12.22 2.90
N PHE A 43 -1.45 -12.96 4.00
CA PHE A 43 -2.35 -14.10 4.12
C PHE A 43 -3.82 -13.68 4.22
N LEU A 44 -4.15 -12.57 4.86
CA LEU A 44 -5.51 -12.03 4.89
C LEU A 44 -5.99 -11.65 3.48
N ARG A 45 -5.13 -11.00 2.68
CA ARG A 45 -5.43 -10.69 1.27
C ARG A 45 -5.54 -11.96 0.44
N ALA A 46 -4.63 -12.91 0.63
CA ALA A 46 -4.68 -14.19 -0.07
C ALA A 46 -5.97 -14.95 0.27
N TRP A 47 -6.42 -14.98 1.53
CA TRP A 47 -7.71 -15.55 1.90
C TRP A 47 -8.87 -14.84 1.19
N LYS A 48 -8.89 -13.51 1.20
CA LYS A 48 -9.94 -12.70 0.56
C LYS A 48 -10.06 -12.96 -0.94
N TYR A 49 -8.94 -13.18 -1.63
CA TYR A 49 -8.90 -13.32 -3.09
C TYR A 49 -8.64 -14.76 -3.57
N ARG A 50 -8.68 -15.76 -2.68
CA ARG A 50 -8.37 -17.16 -3.00
C ARG A 50 -9.25 -17.73 -4.11
N ASP A 51 -10.52 -17.33 -4.18
CA ASP A 51 -11.46 -17.82 -5.19
C ASP A 51 -11.15 -17.25 -6.60
N GLN A 52 -10.32 -16.21 -6.68
CA GLN A 52 -9.87 -15.60 -7.94
C GLN A 52 -8.53 -16.17 -8.41
N PHE A 53 -7.90 -17.04 -7.62
CA PHE A 53 -6.66 -17.70 -8.01
C PHE A 53 -6.93 -18.69 -9.15
N ARG A 54 -6.39 -18.39 -10.32
CA ARG A 54 -6.65 -19.15 -11.57
C ARG A 54 -5.88 -20.47 -11.65
N GLY A 55 -4.85 -20.65 -10.80
CA GLY A 55 -3.95 -21.81 -10.87
C GLY A 55 -2.96 -21.77 -12.03
N ASP A 56 -2.76 -20.61 -12.65
CA ASP A 56 -1.83 -20.42 -13.78
C ASP A 56 -0.36 -20.27 -13.32
N ALA A 57 -0.13 -20.11 -12.02
CA ALA A 57 1.17 -20.05 -11.37
C ALA A 57 1.11 -20.82 -10.04
N ALA A 58 2.25 -21.22 -9.49
CA ALA A 58 2.30 -21.84 -8.17
C ALA A 58 1.79 -20.88 -7.07
N VAL A 59 1.15 -21.42 -6.02
CA VAL A 59 0.68 -20.66 -4.85
C VAL A 59 1.79 -19.80 -4.25
N SER A 60 3.02 -20.34 -4.16
CA SER A 60 4.18 -19.60 -3.66
C SER A 60 4.51 -18.34 -4.47
N THR A 61 4.36 -18.39 -5.80
CA THR A 61 4.56 -17.25 -6.70
C THR A 61 3.49 -16.20 -6.49
N TRP A 62 2.23 -16.63 -6.35
CA TRP A 62 1.11 -15.74 -6.11
C TRP A 62 1.20 -15.03 -4.75
N LEU A 63 1.51 -15.76 -3.67
CA LEU A 63 1.76 -15.19 -2.35
C LEU A 63 2.93 -14.21 -2.35
N MET A 64 4.02 -14.53 -3.07
CA MET A 64 5.16 -13.62 -3.22
C MET A 64 4.76 -12.33 -3.94
N GLN A 65 3.88 -12.41 -4.95
CA GLN A 65 3.38 -11.23 -5.65
C GLN A 65 2.55 -10.32 -4.72
N ILE A 66 1.70 -10.91 -3.87
CA ILE A 66 0.93 -10.16 -2.86
C ILE A 66 1.90 -9.48 -1.86
N ALA A 67 2.87 -10.22 -1.33
CA ALA A 67 3.86 -9.69 -0.40
C ALA A 67 4.71 -8.58 -1.02
N LEU A 68 5.17 -8.76 -2.27
CA LEU A 68 5.90 -7.73 -3.02
C LEU A 68 5.07 -6.45 -3.19
N ASN A 69 3.79 -6.59 -3.52
CA ASN A 69 2.90 -5.45 -3.66
C ASN A 69 2.71 -4.71 -2.33
N LEU A 70 2.48 -5.44 -1.22
CA LEU A 70 2.42 -4.86 0.13
C LEU A 70 3.70 -4.12 0.52
N ILE A 71 4.87 -4.67 0.19
CA ILE A 71 6.16 -4.02 0.46
C ILE A 71 6.31 -2.75 -0.38
N ARG A 72 5.98 -2.82 -1.68
CA ARG A 72 6.02 -1.64 -2.56
C ARG A 72 5.09 -0.55 -2.08
N ASP A 73 3.86 -0.90 -1.69
CA ASP A 73 2.89 0.02 -1.11
C ASP A 73 3.45 0.61 0.18
N ARG A 74 3.99 -0.21 1.10
CA ARG A 74 4.58 0.29 2.34
C ARG A 74 5.77 1.21 2.11
N ILE A 75 6.64 0.94 1.14
CA ILE A 75 7.78 1.81 0.80
C ILE A 75 7.29 3.11 0.18
N ARG A 76 6.33 3.02 -0.75
CA ARG A 76 5.69 4.17 -1.39
C ARG A 76 4.98 5.05 -0.35
N ASN A 77 4.39 4.43 0.68
CA ASN A 77 3.61 5.09 1.72
C ASN A 77 4.49 5.53 2.90
N ARG A 78 5.63 4.90 3.20
CA ARG A 78 6.53 5.30 4.30
C ARG A 78 7.06 6.73 4.15
N ARG A 79 7.32 7.15 2.92
CA ARG A 79 7.70 8.54 2.58
C ARG A 79 6.58 9.54 2.88
N LEU A 80 5.34 9.06 2.96
CA LEU A 80 4.12 9.82 3.23
C LEU A 80 3.72 9.72 4.72
N GLN A 81 3.95 8.57 5.36
CA GLN A 81 3.79 8.36 6.80
C GLN A 81 4.76 9.19 7.64
N PHE A 82 5.92 9.58 7.09
CA PHE A 82 6.79 10.60 7.69
C PHE A 82 6.03 11.89 8.02
N TRP A 83 5.05 12.27 7.19
CA TRP A 83 4.19 13.43 7.40
C TRP A 83 2.99 13.16 8.34
N ARG A 84 2.56 11.89 8.47
CA ARG A 84 1.49 11.49 9.41
C ARG A 84 1.94 11.40 10.86
N ARG A 85 3.22 11.10 11.08
CA ARG A 85 3.75 10.75 12.41
C ARG A 85 4.13 11.96 13.27
N ARG A 86 4.18 13.15 12.67
CA ARG A 86 4.24 14.41 13.42
C ARG A 86 2.82 14.91 13.65
N GLU A 87 2.55 15.43 14.84
CA GLU A 87 1.36 16.21 15.18
C GLU A 87 1.30 17.49 14.33
N GLU A 88 1.07 17.34 13.04
CA GLU A 88 1.17 18.38 12.03
C GLU A 88 0.01 18.32 11.03
N LEU A 89 -1.11 17.67 11.35
CA LEU A 89 -2.31 17.73 10.49
C LEU A 89 -2.70 19.18 10.19
N ALA A 90 -2.59 20.07 11.19
CA ALA A 90 -2.81 21.50 10.99
C ALA A 90 -1.76 22.15 10.08
N ALA A 91 -0.48 21.81 10.21
CA ALA A 91 0.59 22.34 9.38
C ALA A 91 0.48 21.84 7.92
N VAL A 92 0.14 20.57 7.73
CA VAL A 92 -0.13 19.93 6.44
C VAL A 92 -1.36 20.56 5.80
N TRP A 93 -2.44 20.77 6.55
CA TRP A 93 -3.64 21.48 6.09
C TRP A 93 -3.30 22.90 5.63
N ASN A 94 -2.63 23.68 6.47
CA ASN A 94 -2.22 25.06 6.18
C ASN A 94 -1.27 25.15 4.97
N ALA A 95 -0.32 24.23 4.85
CA ALA A 95 0.59 24.16 3.72
C ALA A 95 -0.16 23.80 2.42
N SER A 96 -1.15 22.91 2.51
CA SER A 96 -1.98 22.50 1.37
C SER A 96 -3.00 23.57 0.93
N ALA A 97 -3.34 24.53 1.81
CA ALA A 97 -4.32 25.57 1.52
C ALA A 97 -3.94 26.44 0.31
N SER A 98 -2.66 26.61 0.00
CA SER A 98 -2.23 27.34 -1.20
C SER A 98 -2.20 26.52 -2.49
N LEU A 99 -2.46 25.21 -2.42
CA LEU A 99 -2.44 24.35 -3.61
C LEU A 99 -3.69 24.56 -4.47
N PRO A 100 -3.60 24.45 -5.80
CA PRO A 100 -4.77 24.33 -6.66
C PRO A 100 -5.69 23.20 -6.21
N GLU A 101 -7.00 23.37 -6.31
CA GLU A 101 -8.01 22.48 -5.74
C GLU A 101 -7.74 20.99 -6.05
N ARG A 102 -7.55 20.63 -7.32
CA ARG A 102 -7.29 19.24 -7.72
C ARG A 102 -6.01 18.67 -7.09
N GLN A 103 -4.97 19.49 -6.94
CA GLN A 103 -3.72 19.07 -6.30
C GLN A 103 -3.91 18.91 -4.80
N ARG A 104 -4.65 19.82 -4.17
CA ARG A 104 -5.01 19.75 -2.75
C ARG A 104 -5.82 18.50 -2.44
N THR A 105 -6.85 18.20 -3.23
CA THR A 105 -7.70 17.02 -3.02
C THR A 105 -6.89 15.73 -3.17
N VAL A 106 -6.11 15.58 -4.25
CA VAL A 106 -5.22 14.42 -4.43
C VAL A 106 -4.27 14.27 -3.25
N PHE A 107 -3.70 15.39 -2.77
CA PHE A 107 -2.81 15.40 -1.63
C PHE A 107 -3.53 14.97 -0.35
N LEU A 108 -4.68 15.55 0.00
CA LEU A 108 -5.41 15.20 1.22
C LEU A 108 -5.89 13.75 1.21
N LEU A 109 -6.46 13.25 0.12
CA LEU A 109 -6.86 11.84 0.01
C LEU A 109 -5.64 10.91 0.19
N ARG A 110 -4.47 11.33 -0.30
CA ARG A 110 -3.25 10.56 -0.13
C ARG A 110 -2.73 10.56 1.30
N PHE A 111 -2.68 11.74 1.92
CA PHE A 111 -1.94 11.96 3.17
C PHE A 111 -2.81 11.87 4.42
N VAL A 112 -4.06 12.31 4.34
CA VAL A 112 -5.06 12.25 5.43
C VAL A 112 -5.84 10.95 5.38
N GLU A 113 -6.37 10.56 4.21
CA GLU A 113 -7.24 9.38 4.07
C GLU A 113 -6.49 8.06 3.79
N ASP A 114 -5.17 8.10 3.54
CA ASP A 114 -4.28 6.96 3.21
C ASP A 114 -4.61 6.22 1.92
N MET A 115 -5.45 6.80 1.08
CA MET A 115 -5.87 6.17 -0.17
C MET A 115 -4.65 5.95 -1.07
N ASP A 116 -4.62 4.82 -1.76
CA ASP A 116 -3.60 4.56 -2.78
C ASP A 116 -3.89 5.36 -4.08
N LEU A 117 -2.96 5.33 -5.04
CA LEU A 117 -3.11 6.13 -6.27
C LEU A 117 -4.27 5.67 -7.16
N LEU A 118 -4.60 4.38 -7.13
CA LEU A 118 -5.70 3.81 -7.91
C LEU A 118 -7.04 4.15 -7.26
N GLU A 119 -7.13 4.09 -5.93
CA GLU A 119 -8.29 4.52 -5.16
C GLU A 119 -8.58 6.01 -5.36
N ILE A 120 -7.54 6.86 -5.30
CA ILE A 120 -7.67 8.30 -5.59
C ILE A 120 -8.13 8.54 -7.02
N ALA A 121 -7.55 7.82 -7.98
CA ALA A 121 -7.91 7.91 -9.39
C ALA A 121 -9.39 7.56 -9.60
N ALA A 122 -9.85 6.45 -9.01
CA ALA A 122 -11.24 6.03 -9.06
C ALA A 122 -12.17 7.06 -8.40
N ALA A 123 -11.84 7.54 -7.20
CA ALA A 123 -12.66 8.50 -6.46
C ALA A 123 -12.79 9.87 -7.17
N MET A 124 -11.75 10.29 -7.91
CA MET A 124 -11.74 11.56 -8.62
C MET A 124 -12.12 11.45 -10.12
N GLY A 125 -12.38 10.25 -10.63
CA GLY A 125 -12.60 10.01 -12.06
C GLY A 125 -11.40 10.39 -12.93
N LEU A 126 -10.17 10.13 -12.46
CA LEU A 126 -8.91 10.46 -13.12
C LEU A 126 -8.12 9.19 -13.52
N SER A 127 -7.08 9.35 -14.32
CA SER A 127 -6.09 8.28 -14.54
C SER A 127 -5.05 8.25 -13.41
N GLU A 128 -4.47 7.08 -13.12
CA GLU A 128 -3.38 6.95 -12.14
C GLU A 128 -2.17 7.86 -12.51
N GLY A 129 -1.90 8.03 -13.81
CA GLY A 129 -0.86 8.94 -14.31
C GLY A 129 -1.14 10.40 -13.96
N THR A 130 -2.39 10.84 -14.12
CA THR A 130 -2.84 12.20 -13.76
C THR A 130 -2.71 12.44 -12.26
N VAL A 131 -3.08 11.44 -11.43
CA VAL A 131 -2.92 11.51 -9.98
C VAL A 131 -1.45 11.65 -9.58
N LYS A 132 -0.53 10.89 -10.21
CA LYS A 132 0.92 11.01 -9.97
C LYS A 132 1.42 12.44 -10.25
N VAL A 133 0.97 13.05 -11.36
CA VAL A 133 1.36 14.42 -11.72
C VAL A 133 0.84 15.43 -10.68
N HIS A 134 -0.43 15.34 -10.29
CA HIS A 134 -0.99 16.22 -9.27
C HIS A 134 -0.29 16.06 -7.91
N LEU A 135 -0.02 14.83 -7.49
CA LEU A 135 0.67 14.55 -6.24
C LEU A 135 2.11 15.09 -6.25
N PHE A 136 2.83 14.92 -7.35
CA PHE A 136 4.18 15.47 -7.50
C PHE A 136 4.19 17.01 -7.40
N ARG A 137 3.23 17.68 -8.05
CA ARG A 137 3.09 19.15 -8.01
C ARG A 137 2.64 19.66 -6.64
N ALA A 138 1.83 18.89 -5.92
CA ALA A 138 1.41 19.21 -4.55
C ALA A 138 2.54 19.05 -3.53
N LEU A 139 3.44 18.10 -3.75
CA LEU A 139 4.49 17.73 -2.80
C LEU A 139 5.53 18.82 -2.59
N ASN A 140 6.05 19.45 -3.65
CA ASN A 140 7.15 20.41 -3.52
C ASN A 140 6.79 21.64 -2.66
N PRO A 141 5.69 22.36 -2.93
CA PRO A 141 5.30 23.53 -2.14
C PRO A 141 5.01 23.19 -0.67
N VAL A 142 4.40 22.03 -0.42
CA VAL A 142 4.09 21.59 0.95
C VAL A 142 5.37 21.23 1.70
N ARG A 143 6.31 20.54 1.06
CA ARG A 143 7.61 20.19 1.66
C ARG A 143 8.41 21.43 2.08
N GLU A 144 8.45 22.45 1.24
CA GLU A 144 9.15 23.72 1.57
C GLU A 144 8.53 24.43 2.77
N LYS A 145 7.19 24.41 2.88
CA LYS A 145 6.47 25.08 3.97
C LYS A 145 6.59 24.38 5.31
N VAL A 146 6.65 23.05 5.32
CA VAL A 146 6.73 22.27 6.57
C VAL A 146 8.19 22.02 7.02
N ALA A 147 9.16 22.27 6.14
CA ALA A 147 10.59 22.25 6.49
C ALA A 147 11.11 23.54 7.16
N LYS A 148 10.28 24.58 7.21
CA LYS A 148 10.52 25.83 7.95
C LYS A 148 9.86 25.77 9.32
#